data_AF-U1P8R3-F1
#
_entry.id   AF-U1P8R3-F1
#
_cell.length_a   1.000
_cell.length_b   1.000
_cell.length_c   1.000
_cell.angle_alpha   90.00
_cell.angle_beta   90.00
_cell.angle_gamma   90.00
#
_symmetry.space_group_name_H-M   'P 1'
#
loop_
_entity.id
_entity.type
_entity.pdbx_description
1 polymer ?
#
loop_
_entity_poly.entity_id
_entity_poly.type
_entity_poly.pdbx_seq_one_letter_code
_entity_poly.pdbx_strand_id
1 'polypeptide(L)'
;MVEAPQTAEGWYALHDFRTVDWDAWRSAPERDRTQAVEEGVAHLERHEQVTDAPEGDSGVFSVLGDGADLLILHFRPTLDALDAAQRRFEQTTFAGFTERTDSYVSVSEVSGYVDDSYFDEDSEVDEGTRRYIESKMEPEIPDDEYVSFYPMSKRRQPDQNWYQLSFEERAELMADHGEVGREYAGRSNR
;
A
#
# COMPACT_ATOMS: atom_id res chain seq x y z
N MET A 1 20.81 0.93 25.66
CA MET A 1 19.79 1.70 24.91
C MET A 1 18.97 0.67 24.15
N VAL A 2 17.64 0.80 24.05
CA VAL A 2 16.87 -0.12 23.19
C VAL A 2 17.26 0.20 21.75
N GLU A 3 17.72 -0.81 21.02
CA GLU A 3 18.17 -0.67 19.64
C GLU A 3 16.96 -0.60 18.70
N ALA A 4 16.92 0.40 17.83
CA ALA A 4 15.89 0.46 16.79
C ALA A 4 16.26 -0.52 15.67
N PRO A 5 15.32 -1.31 15.13
CA PRO A 5 15.62 -2.13 13.96
C PRO A 5 15.93 -1.22 12.78
N GLN A 6 16.88 -1.65 11.93
CA GLN A 6 17.10 -1.04 10.63
C GLN A 6 15.96 -1.40 9.68
N THR A 7 15.73 -0.53 8.69
CA THR A 7 14.70 -0.70 7.67
C THR A 7 15.31 -0.45 6.30
N ALA A 8 14.96 -1.31 5.35
CA ALA A 8 15.11 -1.03 3.93
C ALA A 8 13.76 -0.54 3.43
N GLU A 9 13.77 0.59 2.71
CA GLU A 9 12.57 1.31 2.28
C GLU A 9 12.53 1.40 0.76
N GLY A 10 11.36 1.11 0.18
CA GLY A 10 11.16 1.16 -1.27
C GLY A 10 10.16 2.22 -1.70
N TRP A 11 9.18 1.83 -2.52
CA TRP A 11 8.15 2.74 -3.01
C TRP A 11 7.22 3.24 -1.90
N TYR A 12 6.84 4.51 -2.02
CA TYR A 12 5.76 5.09 -1.23
C TYR A 12 4.42 4.54 -1.70
N ALA A 13 3.48 4.38 -0.76
CA ALA A 13 2.13 3.93 -1.03
C ALA A 13 1.10 4.99 -0.63
N LEU A 14 0.05 5.15 -1.44
CA LEU A 14 -1.15 5.91 -1.12
C LEU A 14 -2.37 4.99 -1.25
N HIS A 15 -3.09 4.81 -0.15
CA HIS A 15 -4.44 4.27 -0.13
C HIS A 15 -5.41 5.45 -0.12
N ASP A 16 -6.19 5.63 -1.17
CA ASP A 16 -7.20 6.69 -1.29
C ASP A 16 -8.61 6.07 -1.31
N PHE A 17 -9.36 6.26 -0.23
CA PHE A 17 -10.69 5.69 -0.05
C PHE A 17 -11.76 6.71 -0.42
N ARG A 18 -12.70 6.31 -1.29
CA ARG A 18 -13.71 7.18 -1.88
C ARG A 18 -15.10 6.58 -1.73
N THR A 19 -16.09 7.41 -1.39
CA THR A 19 -17.52 7.10 -1.59
C THR A 19 -18.04 7.79 -2.83
N VAL A 20 -19.05 7.22 -3.48
CA VAL A 20 -19.76 7.80 -4.61
C VAL A 20 -21.00 8.53 -4.11
N ASP A 21 -21.14 9.81 -4.48
CA ASP A 21 -22.41 10.52 -4.30
C ASP A 21 -23.43 10.01 -5.33
N TRP A 22 -24.14 8.95 -4.95
CA TRP A 22 -25.15 8.32 -5.78
C TRP A 22 -26.35 9.23 -6.09
N ASP A 23 -26.63 10.22 -5.26
CA ASP A 23 -27.73 11.16 -5.51
C ASP A 23 -27.34 12.22 -6.54
N ALA A 24 -26.12 12.78 -6.44
CA ALA A 24 -25.55 13.63 -7.48
C ALA A 24 -25.40 12.85 -8.79
N TRP A 25 -24.87 11.62 -8.74
CA TRP A 25 -24.73 10.75 -9.91
C TRP A 25 -26.06 10.50 -10.62
N ARG A 26 -27.11 10.12 -9.87
CA ARG A 26 -28.44 9.84 -10.45
C ARG A 26 -29.13 11.09 -10.99
N SER A 27 -28.83 12.26 -10.43
CA SER A 27 -29.41 13.54 -10.84
C SER A 27 -28.70 14.16 -12.04
N ALA A 28 -27.48 13.73 -12.35
CA ALA A 28 -26.69 14.27 -13.46
C ALA A 28 -27.27 13.87 -14.83
N PRO A 29 -27.14 14.75 -15.85
CA PRO A 29 -27.43 14.42 -17.24
C PRO A 29 -26.68 13.17 -17.71
N GLU A 30 -27.31 12.37 -18.56
CA GLU A 30 -26.69 11.15 -19.10
C GLU A 30 -25.33 11.41 -19.75
N ARG A 31 -25.22 12.51 -20.50
CA ARG A 31 -23.97 12.96 -21.11
C ARG A 31 -22.84 13.11 -20.10
N ASP A 32 -23.12 13.71 -18.95
CA ASP A 32 -22.11 14.01 -17.93
C ASP A 32 -21.67 12.72 -17.23
N ARG A 33 -22.60 11.79 -17.00
CA ARG A 33 -22.29 10.44 -16.49
C ARG A 33 -21.43 9.64 -17.47
N THR A 34 -21.78 9.65 -18.76
CA THR A 34 -20.98 8.97 -19.80
C THR A 34 -19.57 9.53 -19.86
N GLN A 35 -19.42 10.86 -19.89
CA GLN A 35 -18.12 11.52 -19.88
C GLN A 35 -17.33 11.17 -18.60
N ALA A 36 -17.98 11.18 -17.44
CA ALA A 36 -17.36 10.80 -16.18
C ALA A 36 -16.84 9.36 -16.19
N VAL A 37 -17.63 8.38 -16.67
CA VAL A 37 -17.16 6.99 -16.78
C VAL A 37 -15.97 6.90 -17.75
N GLU A 38 -16.07 7.49 -18.94
CA GLU A 38 -15.02 7.42 -19.95
C GLU A 38 -13.70 8.04 -19.46
N GLU A 39 -13.76 9.25 -18.90
CA GLU A 39 -12.59 9.93 -18.34
C GLU A 39 -12.03 9.22 -17.11
N GLY A 40 -12.90 8.74 -16.22
CA GLY A 40 -12.52 8.02 -15.01
C GLY A 40 -11.81 6.71 -15.32
N VAL A 41 -12.38 5.88 -16.20
CA VAL A 41 -11.76 4.62 -16.64
C VAL A 41 -10.42 4.90 -17.33
N ALA A 42 -10.37 5.81 -18.29
CA ALA A 42 -9.12 6.17 -18.96
C ALA A 42 -8.09 6.80 -18.01
N HIS A 43 -8.53 7.42 -16.92
CA HIS A 43 -7.64 7.90 -15.86
C HIS A 43 -7.03 6.74 -15.09
N LEU A 44 -7.84 5.81 -14.60
CA LEU A 44 -7.42 4.68 -13.77
C LEU A 44 -6.56 3.70 -14.58
N GLU A 45 -6.97 3.33 -15.80
CA GLU A 45 -6.19 2.46 -16.69
C GLU A 45 -4.79 3.00 -16.98
N ARG A 46 -4.64 4.34 -17.10
CA ARG A 46 -3.32 4.98 -17.29
C ARG A 46 -2.38 4.73 -16.11
N HIS A 47 -2.92 4.73 -14.89
CA HIS A 47 -2.16 4.54 -13.67
C HIS A 47 -1.89 3.06 -13.38
N GLU A 48 -2.81 2.16 -13.73
CA GLU A 48 -2.59 0.69 -13.69
C GLU A 48 -1.53 0.28 -14.71
N GLN A 49 -1.51 0.89 -15.90
CA GLN A 49 -0.45 0.70 -16.89
C GLN A 49 0.83 1.49 -16.56
N VAL A 50 0.82 2.26 -15.47
CA VAL A 50 1.94 3.09 -14.98
C VAL A 50 2.50 4.02 -16.06
N THR A 51 1.65 4.48 -16.99
CA THR A 51 2.08 5.40 -18.06
C THR A 51 2.18 6.85 -17.60
N ASP A 52 1.81 7.12 -16.33
CA ASP A 52 1.91 8.43 -15.68
C ASP A 52 3.21 8.64 -14.90
N ALA A 53 4.04 7.60 -14.76
CA ALA A 53 5.27 7.57 -13.96
C ALA A 53 6.34 6.69 -14.64
N PRO A 54 7.64 6.78 -14.26
CA PRO A 54 8.67 5.90 -14.82
C PRO A 54 8.54 4.44 -14.33
N GLU A 55 8.05 4.26 -13.10
CA GLU A 55 7.87 2.99 -12.42
C GLU A 55 6.87 3.19 -11.27
N GLY A 56 6.39 2.09 -10.71
CA GLY A 56 5.32 2.06 -9.72
C GLY A 56 4.31 0.98 -10.04
N ASP A 57 3.21 0.98 -9.29
CA ASP A 57 2.03 0.17 -9.61
C ASP A 57 0.75 0.85 -9.11
N SER A 58 -0.40 0.53 -9.68
CA SER A 58 -1.70 1.00 -9.18
C SER A 58 -2.77 -0.06 -9.32
N GLY A 59 -3.77 0.00 -8.45
CA GLY A 59 -4.94 -0.86 -8.54
C GLY A 59 -6.18 -0.18 -7.98
N VAL A 60 -7.34 -0.60 -8.47
CA VAL A 60 -8.64 -0.08 -8.04
C VAL A 60 -9.51 -1.21 -7.55
N PHE A 61 -10.07 -1.06 -6.35
CA PHE A 61 -10.88 -2.09 -5.71
C PHE A 61 -12.21 -1.51 -5.26
N SER A 62 -13.29 -2.29 -5.38
CA SER A 62 -14.55 -1.99 -4.70
C SER A 62 -14.44 -2.32 -3.22
N VAL A 63 -14.90 -1.43 -2.36
CA VAL A 63 -14.89 -1.63 -0.90
C VAL A 63 -16.30 -2.01 -0.43
N LEU A 64 -16.38 -3.00 0.47
CA LEU A 64 -17.64 -3.45 1.05
C LEU A 64 -17.99 -2.66 2.32
N GLY A 65 -19.28 -2.37 2.51
CA GLY A 65 -19.79 -1.68 3.69
C GLY A 65 -20.07 -0.19 3.40
N ASP A 66 -20.05 0.63 4.45
CA ASP A 66 -20.40 2.05 4.39
C ASP A 66 -19.20 3.00 4.52
N GLY A 67 -18.00 2.48 4.76
CA GLY A 67 -16.80 3.31 4.96
C GLY A 67 -16.20 3.88 3.67
N ALA A 68 -16.34 3.16 2.55
CA ALA A 68 -15.94 3.57 1.21
C ALA A 68 -16.65 2.70 0.18
N ASP A 69 -16.75 3.18 -1.06
CA ASP A 69 -17.17 2.42 -2.23
C ASP A 69 -15.97 1.96 -3.06
N LEU A 70 -14.89 2.75 -3.08
CA LEU A 70 -13.68 2.51 -3.87
C LEU A 70 -12.42 2.70 -3.02
N LEU A 71 -11.41 1.88 -3.29
CA LEU A 71 -10.01 2.09 -2.91
C LEU A 71 -9.21 2.27 -4.19
N ILE A 72 -8.54 3.41 -4.32
CA ILE A 72 -7.50 3.64 -5.32
C ILE A 72 -6.16 3.51 -4.61
N LEU A 73 -5.38 2.50 -4.99
CA LEU A 73 -4.06 2.22 -4.42
C LEU A 73 -2.99 2.61 -5.44
N HIS A 74 -1.99 3.36 -4.99
CA HIS A 74 -0.80 3.69 -5.78
C HIS A 74 0.46 3.33 -5.01
N PHE A 75 1.42 2.68 -5.67
CA PHE A 75 2.82 2.62 -5.28
C PHE A 75 3.66 3.46 -6.22
N ARG A 76 4.51 4.37 -5.70
CA ARG A 76 5.39 5.21 -6.51
C ARG A 76 6.74 5.45 -5.82
N PRO A 77 7.83 5.69 -6.57
CA PRO A 77 9.16 5.96 -6.00
C PRO A 77 9.26 7.25 -5.19
N THR A 78 8.35 8.21 -5.40
CA THR A 78 8.41 9.51 -4.74
C THR A 78 7.04 9.96 -4.25
N LEU A 79 7.04 10.70 -3.14
CA LEU A 79 5.83 11.38 -2.65
C LEU A 79 5.27 12.37 -3.66
N ASP A 80 6.13 13.03 -4.46
CA ASP A 80 5.70 13.94 -5.51
C ASP A 80 4.90 13.22 -6.61
N ALA A 81 5.28 11.98 -6.95
CA ALA A 81 4.52 11.17 -7.90
C ALA A 81 3.15 10.75 -7.33
N LEU A 82 3.08 10.44 -6.02
CA LEU A 82 1.79 10.18 -5.35
C LEU A 82 0.91 11.44 -5.28
N ASP A 83 1.48 12.59 -4.96
CA ASP A 83 0.78 13.89 -4.96
C ASP A 83 0.24 14.22 -6.36
N ALA A 84 1.04 13.98 -7.39
CA ALA A 84 0.61 14.19 -8.76
C ALA A 84 -0.52 13.23 -9.18
N ALA A 85 -0.45 11.95 -8.81
CA ALA A 85 -1.51 10.97 -9.08
C ALA A 85 -2.83 11.39 -8.42
N GLN A 86 -2.84 11.65 -7.11
CA GLN A 86 -4.06 12.04 -6.39
C GLN A 86 -4.66 13.35 -6.93
N ARG A 87 -3.83 14.36 -7.24
CA ARG A 87 -4.33 15.65 -7.76
C ARG A 87 -4.85 15.56 -9.19
N ARG A 88 -4.31 14.65 -10.00
CA ARG A 88 -4.82 14.39 -11.35
C ARG A 88 -6.18 13.71 -11.31
N PHE A 89 -6.43 12.85 -10.32
CA PHE A 89 -7.75 12.24 -10.14
C PHE A 89 -8.83 13.32 -9.92
N GLU A 90 -8.55 14.31 -9.07
CA GLU A 90 -9.46 15.44 -8.79
C GLU A 90 -9.81 16.30 -10.01
N GLN A 91 -9.06 16.18 -11.11
CA GLN A 91 -9.32 16.91 -12.36
C GLN A 91 -10.28 16.16 -13.30
N THR A 92 -10.63 14.92 -12.98
CA THR A 92 -11.57 14.13 -13.77
C THR A 92 -13.00 14.52 -13.47
N THR A 93 -13.89 14.36 -14.45
CA THR A 93 -15.34 14.53 -14.20
C THR A 93 -15.85 13.51 -13.18
N PHE A 94 -15.28 12.30 -13.15
CA PHE A 94 -15.65 11.25 -12.20
C PHE A 94 -15.39 11.65 -10.75
N ALA A 95 -14.24 12.29 -10.46
CA ALA A 95 -13.92 12.72 -9.10
C ALA A 95 -14.98 13.68 -8.52
N GLY A 96 -15.66 14.47 -9.37
CA GLY A 96 -16.77 15.32 -8.95
C GLY A 96 -18.00 14.59 -8.43
N PHE A 97 -18.09 13.27 -8.65
CA PHE A 97 -19.12 12.39 -8.07
C PHE A 97 -18.61 11.54 -6.91
N THR A 98 -17.39 11.81 -6.44
CA THR A 98 -16.79 11.07 -5.34
C THR A 98 -16.39 11.99 -4.21
N GLU A 99 -16.41 11.47 -2.99
CA GLU A 99 -15.87 12.13 -1.82
C GLU A 99 -14.80 11.24 -1.19
N ARG A 100 -13.68 11.84 -0.79
CA ARG A 100 -12.63 11.10 -0.06
C ARG A 100 -13.04 10.94 1.39
N THR A 101 -13.20 9.69 1.83
CA THR A 101 -13.59 9.36 3.20
C THR A 101 -12.39 9.13 4.11
N ASP A 102 -11.33 8.53 3.57
CA ASP A 102 -10.10 8.26 4.31
C ASP A 102 -8.88 8.20 3.37
N SER A 103 -7.68 8.24 3.94
CA SER A 103 -6.45 8.01 3.21
C SER A 103 -5.34 7.51 4.11
N TYR A 104 -4.43 6.71 3.55
CA TYR A 104 -3.24 6.26 4.26
C TYR A 104 -2.00 6.35 3.39
N VAL A 105 -0.99 7.08 3.87
CA VAL A 105 0.32 7.23 3.21
C VAL A 105 1.35 6.43 3.98
N SER A 106 2.10 5.58 3.28
CA SER A 106 3.16 4.75 3.85
C SER A 106 4.31 4.56 2.87
N VAL A 107 5.31 3.77 3.26
CA VAL A 107 6.39 3.29 2.40
C VAL A 107 6.49 1.77 2.56
N SER A 108 6.82 1.04 1.51
CA SER A 108 7.16 -0.37 1.62
C SER A 108 8.41 -0.51 2.49
N GLU A 109 8.37 -1.46 3.42
CA GLU A 109 9.41 -1.61 4.44
C GLU A 109 9.78 -3.08 4.60
N VAL A 110 11.08 -3.37 4.55
CA VAL A 110 11.64 -4.63 5.02
C VAL A 110 12.48 -4.36 6.25
N SER A 111 12.05 -4.90 7.40
CA SER A 111 12.77 -4.73 8.65
C SER A 111 13.98 -5.66 8.75
N GLY A 112 15.01 -5.22 9.48
CA GLY A 112 16.18 -6.03 9.84
C GLY A 112 15.91 -7.29 10.63
N TYR A 113 14.67 -7.56 11.09
CA TYR A 113 14.31 -8.85 11.68
C TYR A 113 14.20 -9.99 10.67
N VAL A 114 14.13 -9.68 9.37
CA VAL A 114 14.02 -10.69 8.30
C VAL A 114 15.39 -11.29 8.01
N ASP A 115 16.38 -10.42 7.80
CA ASP A 115 17.78 -10.80 7.65
C ASP A 115 18.68 -9.61 7.99
N ASP A 116 19.29 -9.66 9.17
CA ASP A 116 20.21 -8.66 9.70
C ASP A 116 21.44 -8.50 8.79
N SER A 117 21.84 -9.57 8.08
CA SER A 117 23.00 -9.56 7.18
C SER A 117 22.81 -8.63 5.97
N TYR A 118 21.56 -8.30 5.61
CA TYR A 118 21.27 -7.33 4.55
C TYR A 118 21.77 -5.92 4.90
N PHE A 119 21.82 -5.60 6.18
CA PHE A 119 22.20 -4.29 6.68
C PHE A 119 23.67 -4.20 7.12
N ASP A 120 24.39 -5.32 7.06
CA ASP A 120 25.81 -5.41 7.39
C ASP A 120 26.65 -5.40 6.11
N GLU A 121 27.39 -4.32 5.89
CA GLU A 121 28.23 -4.11 4.71
C GLU A 121 29.35 -5.16 4.58
N ASP A 122 29.75 -5.79 5.68
CA ASP A 122 30.79 -6.83 5.71
C ASP A 122 30.21 -8.25 5.55
N SER A 123 28.89 -8.39 5.44
CA SER A 123 28.20 -9.68 5.32
C SER A 123 27.85 -10.04 3.87
N GLU A 124 27.99 -11.32 3.51
CA GLU A 124 27.56 -11.85 2.22
C GLU A 124 26.07 -12.23 2.25
N VAL A 125 25.21 -11.39 1.68
CA VAL A 125 23.79 -11.71 1.50
C VAL A 125 23.63 -12.59 0.26
N ASP A 126 22.98 -13.75 0.43
CA ASP A 126 22.69 -14.63 -0.69
C ASP A 126 21.75 -13.96 -1.72
N GLU A 127 21.90 -14.36 -2.97
CA GLU A 127 21.17 -13.74 -4.08
C GLU A 127 19.64 -13.93 -3.99
N GLY A 128 19.19 -15.03 -3.39
CA GLY A 128 17.77 -15.29 -3.16
C GLY A 128 17.16 -14.33 -2.15
N THR A 129 17.82 -14.15 -1.01
CA THR A 129 17.40 -13.19 0.02
C THR A 129 17.41 -11.75 -0.51
N ARG A 130 18.44 -11.36 -1.26
CA ARG A 130 18.48 -10.03 -1.90
C ARG A 130 17.29 -9.80 -2.82
N ARG A 131 17.00 -10.73 -3.73
CA ARG A 131 15.83 -10.63 -4.62
C ARG A 131 14.51 -10.59 -3.86
N TYR A 132 14.39 -11.36 -2.79
CA TYR A 132 13.22 -11.32 -1.92
C TYR A 132 13.02 -9.92 -1.34
N ILE A 133 14.06 -9.33 -0.74
CA ILE A 133 14.02 -7.99 -0.15
C ILE A 133 13.67 -6.94 -1.22
N GLU A 134 14.35 -6.96 -2.37
CA GLU A 134 14.10 -6.03 -3.49
C GLU A 134 12.64 -6.13 -3.98
N SER A 135 12.10 -7.33 -4.16
CA SER A 135 10.69 -7.51 -4.58
C SER A 135 9.66 -7.00 -3.57
N LYS A 136 10.05 -6.85 -2.29
CA LYS A 136 9.20 -6.23 -1.25
C LYS A 136 9.30 -4.72 -1.22
N MET A 137 10.45 -4.19 -1.63
CA MET A 137 10.67 -2.75 -1.74
C MET A 137 9.88 -2.16 -2.92
N GLU A 138 9.81 -2.90 -4.02
CA GLU A 138 9.15 -2.48 -5.26
C GLU A 138 8.02 -3.47 -5.60
N PRO A 139 6.91 -3.46 -4.83
CA PRO A 139 5.88 -4.47 -4.97
C PRO A 139 5.03 -4.24 -6.23
N GLU A 140 4.69 -5.35 -6.89
CA GLU A 140 3.60 -5.42 -7.86
C GLU A 140 2.31 -5.83 -7.13
N ILE A 141 1.19 -5.19 -7.49
CA ILE A 141 -0.16 -5.53 -7.04
C ILE A 141 -0.59 -6.79 -7.80
N PRO A 142 -0.82 -7.91 -7.10
CA PRO A 142 -1.25 -9.14 -7.75
C PRO A 142 -2.63 -8.98 -8.41
N ASP A 143 -2.85 -9.69 -9.51
CA ASP A 143 -4.17 -9.87 -10.14
C ASP A 143 -5.03 -10.86 -9.32
N ASP A 144 -5.25 -10.52 -8.05
CA ASP A 144 -6.08 -11.24 -7.11
C ASP A 144 -7.48 -10.61 -7.04
N GLU A 145 -8.48 -11.43 -6.71
CA GLU A 145 -9.88 -10.99 -6.68
C GLU A 145 -10.21 -10.01 -5.52
N TYR A 146 -9.41 -10.00 -4.44
CA TYR A 146 -9.72 -9.28 -3.21
C TYR A 146 -8.49 -8.63 -2.57
N VAL A 147 -8.71 -7.47 -1.94
CA VAL A 147 -7.71 -6.76 -1.13
C VAL A 147 -8.19 -6.60 0.32
N SER A 148 -7.27 -6.63 1.27
CA SER A 148 -7.51 -6.27 2.67
C SER A 148 -6.48 -5.27 3.15
N PHE A 149 -6.94 -4.15 3.71
CA PHE A 149 -6.09 -3.11 4.25
C PHE A 149 -6.45 -2.81 5.70
N TYR A 150 -5.43 -2.69 6.55
CA TYR A 150 -5.59 -2.23 7.93
C TYR A 150 -4.29 -1.59 8.43
N PRO A 151 -4.33 -0.37 8.99
CA PRO A 151 -3.17 0.19 9.67
C PRO A 151 -3.01 -0.46 11.05
N MET A 152 -1.77 -0.55 11.54
CA MET A 152 -1.49 -1.07 12.87
C MET A 152 -0.34 -0.34 13.55
N SER A 153 -0.28 -0.45 14.87
CA SER A 153 0.82 0.05 15.70
C SER A 153 1.21 -0.99 16.74
N LYS A 154 2.48 -1.02 17.13
CA LYS A 154 2.94 -1.85 18.24
C LYS A 154 2.61 -1.17 19.58
N ARG A 155 2.10 -1.94 20.54
CA ARG A 155 1.58 -1.44 21.84
C ARG A 155 2.69 -0.80 22.70
N ARG A 156 2.33 0.20 23.51
CA ARG A 156 3.21 0.96 24.43
C ARG A 156 2.66 1.05 25.86
N GLN A 157 1.81 0.10 26.27
CA GLN A 157 1.21 0.10 27.61
C GLN A 157 2.18 -0.45 28.65
N PRO A 158 2.03 -0.11 29.95
CA PRO A 158 2.77 -0.76 31.02
C PRO A 158 2.70 -2.30 30.90
N ASP A 159 3.81 -2.97 31.12
CA ASP A 159 3.98 -4.43 30.99
C ASP A 159 3.74 -5.02 29.58
N GLN A 160 3.36 -4.19 28.60
CA GLN A 160 3.09 -4.57 27.21
C GLN A 160 3.61 -3.50 26.25
N ASN A 161 4.87 -3.13 26.43
CA ASN A 161 5.53 -2.11 25.63
C ASN A 161 6.54 -2.75 24.68
N TRP A 162 6.15 -2.88 23.42
CA TRP A 162 7.02 -3.42 22.36
C TRP A 162 8.37 -2.70 22.30
N TYR A 163 8.37 -1.38 22.52
CA TYR A 163 9.56 -0.54 22.40
C TYR A 163 10.45 -0.55 23.65
N GLN A 164 10.09 -1.32 24.69
CA GLN A 164 10.93 -1.58 25.85
C GLN A 164 11.57 -2.97 25.83
N LEU A 165 11.11 -3.85 24.93
CA LEU A 165 11.72 -5.15 24.71
C LEU A 165 13.13 -4.99 24.13
N SER A 166 14.01 -5.94 24.44
CA SER A 166 15.31 -6.06 23.78
C SER A 166 15.14 -6.34 22.27
N PHE A 167 16.24 -6.26 21.52
CA PHE A 167 16.22 -6.63 20.11
C PHE A 167 15.93 -8.13 19.94
N GLU A 168 16.61 -8.98 20.72
CA GLU A 168 16.46 -10.44 20.71
C GLU A 168 15.01 -10.88 20.97
N GLU A 169 14.36 -10.33 22.01
CA GLU A 169 12.96 -10.63 22.31
C GLU A 169 12.01 -10.22 21.16
N ARG A 170 12.27 -9.08 20.50
CA ARG A 170 11.46 -8.67 19.34
C ARG A 170 11.72 -9.56 18.13
N ALA A 171 12.97 -9.96 17.91
CA ALA A 171 13.36 -10.85 16.82
C ALA A 171 12.68 -12.22 16.97
N GLU A 172 12.68 -12.80 18.18
CA GLU A 172 11.97 -14.05 18.48
C GLU A 172 10.46 -13.94 18.19
N LEU A 173 9.81 -12.88 18.69
CA LEU A 173 8.39 -12.64 18.42
C LEU A 173 8.08 -12.42 16.92
N MET A 174 8.99 -11.81 16.17
CA MET A 174 8.83 -11.63 14.72
C MET A 174 9.10 -12.91 13.93
N ALA A 175 10.02 -13.76 14.40
CA ALA A 175 10.29 -15.07 13.81
C ALA A 175 9.05 -15.97 13.90
N ASP A 176 8.41 -16.04 15.08
CA ASP A 176 7.14 -16.76 15.28
C ASP A 176 6.04 -16.22 14.37
N HIS A 177 5.93 -14.89 14.26
CA HIS A 177 4.97 -14.25 13.35
C HIS A 177 5.21 -14.63 11.88
N GLY A 178 6.48 -14.67 11.46
CA GLY A 178 6.89 -15.08 10.11
C GLY A 178 6.59 -16.55 9.83
N GLU A 179 6.77 -17.43 10.82
CA GLU A 179 6.44 -18.86 10.70
C GLU A 179 4.97 -19.08 10.39
N VAL A 180 4.08 -18.44 11.17
CA VAL A 180 2.63 -18.48 10.91
C VAL A 180 2.31 -17.92 9.52
N GLY A 181 2.95 -16.82 9.12
CA GLY A 181 2.74 -16.22 7.80
C GLY A 181 3.07 -17.17 6.64
N ARG A 182 4.14 -17.97 6.77
CA ARG A 182 4.55 -18.94 5.74
C ARG A 182 3.52 -20.04 5.49
N GLU A 183 2.68 -20.37 6.47
CA GLU A 183 1.59 -21.35 6.31
C GLU A 183 0.53 -20.91 5.28
N TYR A 184 0.45 -19.61 4.98
CA TYR A 184 -0.49 -19.02 4.03
C TYR A 184 0.11 -18.72 2.65
N ALA A 185 1.37 -19.11 2.41
CA ALA A 185 2.04 -18.89 1.13
C ALA A 185 1.22 -19.48 -0.03
N GLY A 186 1.02 -18.70 -1.09
CA GLY A 186 0.21 -19.07 -2.25
C GLY A 186 -1.31 -19.02 -2.04
N ARG A 187 -1.78 -18.62 -0.84
CA ARG A 187 -3.20 -18.31 -0.56
C ARG A 187 -3.43 -16.83 -0.27
N SER A 188 -2.43 -16.16 0.27
CA SER A 188 -2.41 -14.73 0.50
C SER A 188 -1.06 -14.22 0.02
N ASN A 189 -1.09 -13.14 -0.76
CA ASN A 189 0.10 -12.34 -1.00
C ASN A 189 0.29 -11.42 0.23
N ARG A 190 1.45 -11.55 0.87
CA ARG A 190 1.92 -10.70 1.98
C ARG A 190 3.17 -10.02 1.50
#